data_AF-A0A916R433-F1
#
_entry.id   AF-A0A916R433-F1
#
_cell.length_a   1.000
_cell.length_b   1.000
_cell.length_c   1.000
_cell.angle_alpha   90.00
_cell.angle_beta   90.00
_cell.angle_gamma   90.00
#
_symmetry.space_group_name_H-M   'P 1'
#
loop_
_entity.id
_entity.type
_entity.pdbx_description
1 polymer ?
#
loop_
_entity_poly.entity_id
_entity_poly.type
_entity_poly.pdbx_seq_one_letter_code
_entity_poly.pdbx_strand_id
1 'polypeptide(L)'
;MARKKKPKISGSDPSYTSDFTEYTRLPTNKPPEVQEPKAAPEPQSEPAQQTEKTVPAPRTRKPKAKPTKSAEPEKTDAPEPAKHPGSKREITLTAAVKVEQHKKLEDLEGKGLAQKDVIALAGRRAIERFDPKPEFVDKPEAERGPMREGYRSSKRIDAAMIDRLRNQQDPLRLSSDAAMVRGQFEILFWSCLDEVIEELNSKY
;
A
#
# COMPACT_ATOMS: atom_id res chain seq x y z
N MET A 1 2.46 49.72 8.35
CA MET A 1 1.86 48.38 8.53
C MET A 1 2.20 47.84 9.91
N ALA A 2 1.22 47.64 10.81
CA ALA A 2 1.48 47.08 12.14
C ALA A 2 1.40 45.54 12.12
N ARG A 3 2.44 44.85 12.62
CA ARG A 3 2.50 43.38 12.67
C ARG A 3 1.68 42.85 13.84
N LYS A 4 0.52 42.24 13.56
CA LYS A 4 -0.32 41.57 14.59
C LYS A 4 0.52 40.50 15.32
N LYS A 5 0.64 40.60 16.66
CA LYS A 5 1.22 39.54 17.50
C LYS A 5 0.27 38.34 17.52
N LYS A 6 0.83 37.12 17.48
CA LYS A 6 0.05 35.90 17.77
C LYS A 6 -0.28 35.85 19.27
N PRO A 7 -1.48 35.40 19.69
CA PRO A 7 -1.76 35.12 21.09
C PRO A 7 -0.86 33.97 21.57
N LYS A 8 -0.37 34.06 22.81
CA LYS A 8 0.38 32.98 23.45
C LYS A 8 -0.62 32.14 24.25
N ILE A 9 -1.02 30.99 23.71
CA ILE A 9 -1.90 30.05 24.42
C ILE A 9 -1.10 29.49 25.60
N SER A 10 -1.64 29.66 26.81
CA SER A 10 -1.07 29.12 28.05
C SER A 10 -2.17 28.40 28.83
N GLY A 11 -2.20 27.09 28.70
CA GLY A 11 -2.98 26.18 29.53
C GLY A 11 -2.17 24.91 29.73
N SER A 12 -1.98 24.52 30.99
CA SER A 12 -1.51 23.20 31.35
C SER A 12 -2.71 22.48 31.94
N ASP A 13 -3.17 21.44 31.27
CA ASP A 13 -4.26 20.61 31.79
C ASP A 13 -3.70 19.72 32.92
N PRO A 14 -4.23 19.77 34.15
CA PRO A 14 -3.73 18.96 35.26
C PRO A 14 -4.00 17.46 35.09
N SER A 15 -4.83 17.05 34.14
CA SER A 15 -5.05 15.65 33.76
C SER A 15 -4.15 15.18 32.60
N TYR A 16 -3.43 16.09 31.92
CA TYR A 16 -2.53 15.75 30.82
C TYR A 16 -1.12 15.43 31.33
N THR A 17 -0.88 14.17 31.68
CA THR A 17 0.48 13.66 31.90
C THR A 17 1.17 13.43 30.54
N SER A 18 2.46 13.77 30.44
CA SER A 18 3.26 13.51 29.23
C SER A 18 4.03 12.18 29.28
N ASP A 19 3.83 11.40 30.35
CA ASP A 19 4.54 10.15 30.62
C ASP A 19 3.81 8.95 30.01
N PHE A 20 4.08 8.67 28.73
CA PHE A 20 3.57 7.49 28.01
C PHE A 20 4.18 6.14 28.48
N THR A 21 4.74 6.11 29.69
CA THR A 21 5.38 4.93 30.32
C THR A 21 4.37 3.88 30.78
N GLU A 22 3.13 4.27 31.03
CA GLU A 22 2.02 3.36 31.34
C GLU A 22 1.57 2.59 30.08
N TYR A 23 1.40 3.30 28.96
CA TYR A 23 0.96 2.72 27.68
C TYR A 23 2.01 1.84 26.99
N THR A 24 3.28 1.96 27.36
CA THR A 24 4.35 1.06 26.92
C THR A 24 4.41 -0.24 27.73
N ARG A 25 3.66 -0.37 28.83
CA ARG A 25 3.47 -1.60 29.62
C ARG A 25 2.25 -2.41 29.18
N LEU A 26 2.03 -2.50 27.86
CA LEU A 26 1.13 -3.53 27.31
C LEU A 26 1.64 -4.92 27.77
N PRO A 27 0.76 -5.81 28.29
CA PRO A 27 1.15 -7.12 28.78
C PRO A 27 1.58 -8.03 27.62
N THR A 28 2.83 -7.86 27.22
CA THR A 28 3.44 -8.58 26.10
C THR A 28 3.65 -10.01 26.55
N ASN A 29 2.99 -10.97 25.87
CA ASN A 29 3.10 -12.39 26.17
C ASN A 29 4.43 -12.96 25.61
N LYS A 30 5.54 -12.45 26.15
CA LYS A 30 6.90 -12.96 25.97
C LYS A 30 7.29 -13.72 27.25
N PRO A 31 7.86 -14.93 27.14
CA PRO A 31 8.46 -15.57 28.31
C PRO A 31 9.62 -14.71 28.85
N PRO A 32 9.83 -14.67 30.17
CA PRO A 32 10.88 -13.84 30.77
C PRO A 32 12.27 -14.37 30.40
N GLU A 33 13.12 -13.45 29.94
CA GLU A 33 14.55 -13.70 29.72
C GLU A 33 15.24 -13.91 31.07
N VAL A 34 16.00 -15.00 31.21
CA VAL A 34 16.57 -15.42 32.50
C VAL A 34 17.68 -14.46 32.91
N GLN A 35 17.49 -13.79 34.04
CA GLN A 35 18.52 -12.94 34.64
C GLN A 35 19.57 -13.81 35.33
N GLU A 36 20.78 -13.89 34.76
CA GLU A 36 21.92 -14.50 35.44
C GLU A 36 22.35 -13.65 36.65
N PRO A 37 22.48 -14.23 37.87
CA PRO A 37 22.78 -13.47 39.08
C PRO A 37 24.25 -13.07 39.17
N LYS A 38 24.51 -11.76 39.36
CA LYS A 38 25.87 -11.20 39.48
C LYS A 38 26.22 -10.82 40.93
N ALA A 39 27.15 -11.54 41.54
CA ALA A 39 27.75 -11.28 42.85
C ALA A 39 29.12 -12.01 42.95
N ALA A 40 30.19 -11.52 43.59
CA ALA A 40 30.49 -10.18 44.12
C ALA A 40 32.03 -9.87 43.99
N PRO A 41 32.81 -9.23 44.90
CA PRO A 41 33.57 -8.02 44.47
C PRO A 41 35.08 -7.90 44.85
N GLU A 42 35.81 -7.08 44.08
CA GLU A 42 36.93 -6.16 44.48
C GLU A 42 38.20 -6.70 45.22
N PRO A 43 39.28 -5.90 45.44
CA PRO A 43 39.64 -4.54 44.96
C PRO A 43 41.08 -4.39 44.34
N GLN A 44 41.44 -3.15 43.96
CA GLN A 44 42.82 -2.58 43.76
C GLN A 44 43.66 -3.12 42.56
N SER A 45 44.53 -2.32 41.90
CA SER A 45 45.24 -1.11 42.35
C SER A 45 45.35 0.06 41.33
N GLU A 46 45.58 1.27 41.86
CA GLU A 46 46.00 2.52 41.20
C GLU A 46 47.56 2.64 41.13
N PRO A 47 48.20 3.70 40.55
CA PRO A 47 47.72 4.90 39.83
C PRO A 47 48.33 4.95 38.37
N ALA A 48 48.65 6.04 37.63
CA ALA A 48 48.71 7.48 37.90
C ALA A 48 48.62 8.43 36.66
N GLN A 49 48.27 9.68 37.02
CA GLN A 49 48.55 11.04 36.51
C GLN A 49 49.90 11.25 35.73
N GLN A 50 50.16 12.30 34.93
CA GLN A 50 49.55 13.64 34.77
C GLN A 50 50.02 14.36 33.46
N THR A 51 49.19 15.24 32.82
CA THR A 51 49.56 16.34 31.86
C THR A 51 50.30 16.00 30.52
N GLU A 52 50.34 16.82 29.44
CA GLU A 52 49.81 18.17 29.14
C GLU A 52 49.51 18.39 27.60
N LYS A 53 48.72 19.43 27.28
CA LYS A 53 48.60 20.21 26.00
C LYS A 53 49.03 19.60 24.64
N THR A 54 48.10 19.59 23.67
CA THR A 54 48.19 20.42 22.43
C THR A 54 46.90 20.43 21.60
N VAL A 55 46.73 21.44 20.75
CA VAL A 55 45.63 21.60 19.77
C VAL A 55 46.23 21.75 18.37
N PRO A 56 45.60 21.22 17.30
CA PRO A 56 45.45 22.08 16.13
C PRO A 56 44.14 21.90 15.32
N ALA A 57 43.47 23.03 15.09
CA ALA A 57 42.74 23.49 13.88
C ALA A 57 41.69 22.60 13.15
N PRO A 58 40.55 23.18 12.69
CA PRO A 58 39.46 22.45 12.06
C PRO A 58 39.63 22.28 10.54
N ARG A 59 39.23 21.11 10.00
CA ARG A 59 39.09 20.90 8.54
C ARG A 59 37.70 21.31 8.04
N THR A 60 37.67 22.36 7.22
CA THR A 60 36.45 22.87 6.57
C THR A 60 35.90 21.89 5.52
N ARG A 61 34.57 21.69 5.52
CA ARG A 61 33.83 21.04 4.43
C ARG A 61 32.81 22.02 3.86
N LYS A 62 32.93 22.34 2.57
CA LYS A 62 32.06 23.30 1.87
C LYS A 62 30.65 22.71 1.69
N PRO A 63 29.56 23.40 2.04
CA PRO A 63 28.21 22.95 1.69
C PRO A 63 27.98 23.11 0.19
N LYS A 64 27.49 22.06 -0.49
CA LYS A 64 27.09 22.15 -1.91
C LYS A 64 25.66 22.71 -2.02
N ALA A 65 25.40 23.44 -3.10
CA ALA A 65 24.26 24.36 -3.21
C ALA A 65 22.87 23.68 -3.17
N LYS A 66 21.89 24.45 -2.67
CA LYS A 66 20.46 24.18 -2.85
C LYS A 66 20.07 24.37 -4.33
N PRO A 67 19.22 23.52 -4.91
CA PRO A 67 18.32 23.93 -5.98
C PRO A 67 17.09 24.63 -5.36
N THR A 68 16.89 25.92 -5.65
CA THR A 68 15.74 26.68 -5.15
C THR A 68 14.48 26.28 -5.91
N LYS A 69 13.50 25.67 -5.23
CA LYS A 69 12.18 25.37 -5.79
C LYS A 69 11.09 26.24 -5.15
N SER A 70 11.06 27.51 -5.52
CA SER A 70 9.90 28.37 -5.27
C SER A 70 8.80 27.98 -6.25
N ALA A 71 7.80 27.26 -5.78
CA ALA A 71 6.49 27.15 -6.41
C ALA A 71 5.47 27.66 -5.38
N GLU A 72 4.74 28.71 -5.74
CA GLU A 72 3.75 29.37 -4.89
C GLU A 72 2.44 28.57 -4.91
N PRO A 73 1.82 28.26 -3.74
CA PRO A 73 0.64 27.42 -3.72
C PRO A 73 -0.65 28.19 -4.06
N GLU A 74 -1.36 27.65 -5.04
CA GLU A 74 -2.83 27.58 -5.10
C GLU A 74 -3.64 28.87 -4.87
N LYS A 75 -3.98 29.52 -5.99
CA LYS A 75 -5.39 29.82 -6.28
C LYS A 75 -5.86 28.99 -7.47
N THR A 76 -6.35 27.79 -7.18
CA THR A 76 -7.10 26.95 -8.11
C THR A 76 -8.57 27.07 -7.76
N ASP A 77 -9.35 27.71 -8.64
CA ASP A 77 -10.81 27.62 -8.59
C ASP A 77 -11.27 26.16 -8.65
N ALA A 78 -12.43 25.88 -8.07
CA ALA A 78 -13.01 24.54 -8.10
C ALA A 78 -13.34 24.16 -9.56
N PRO A 79 -12.77 23.07 -10.12
CA PRO A 79 -13.11 22.67 -11.47
C PRO A 79 -14.51 22.07 -11.49
N GLU A 80 -15.44 22.73 -12.20
CA GLU A 80 -16.60 22.03 -12.73
C GLU A 80 -16.14 20.79 -13.52
N PRO A 81 -16.90 19.68 -13.50
CA PRO A 81 -16.50 18.46 -14.20
C PRO A 81 -16.63 18.63 -15.71
N ALA A 82 -15.57 19.19 -16.32
CA ALA A 82 -15.45 19.40 -17.75
C ALA A 82 -15.65 18.07 -18.50
N LYS A 83 -16.80 17.96 -19.19
CA LYS A 83 -17.13 16.82 -20.04
C LYS A 83 -16.23 16.84 -21.28
N HIS A 84 -15.04 16.26 -21.17
CA HIS A 84 -14.13 16.03 -22.29
C HIS A 84 -14.49 14.68 -22.98
N PRO A 85 -15.22 14.70 -24.11
CA PRO A 85 -15.47 13.46 -24.86
C PRO A 85 -14.16 12.93 -25.45
N GLY A 86 -13.83 11.67 -25.17
CA GLY A 86 -12.64 10.99 -25.70
C GLY A 86 -11.44 10.87 -24.76
N SER A 87 -11.51 11.36 -23.51
CA SER A 87 -10.50 11.04 -22.50
C SER A 87 -10.63 9.58 -22.05
N LYS A 88 -9.60 8.75 -22.26
CA LYS A 88 -9.56 7.40 -21.69
C LYS A 88 -9.13 7.49 -20.22
N ARG A 89 -9.99 7.06 -19.29
CA ARG A 89 -9.64 6.97 -17.87
C ARG A 89 -8.83 5.72 -17.59
N GLU A 90 -7.86 5.82 -16.69
CA GLU A 90 -7.11 4.66 -16.23
C GLU A 90 -7.82 4.04 -15.01
N ILE A 91 -8.33 2.82 -15.20
CA ILE A 91 -9.01 2.05 -14.16
C ILE A 91 -8.06 1.00 -13.60
N THR A 92 -8.02 0.87 -12.27
CA THR A 92 -7.37 -0.28 -11.62
C THR A 92 -8.31 -1.49 -11.64
N LEU A 93 -7.81 -2.60 -12.15
CA LEU A 93 -8.51 -3.88 -12.21
C LEU A 93 -7.94 -4.76 -11.09
N THR A 94 -8.81 -5.32 -10.25
CA THR A 94 -8.41 -6.27 -9.20
C THR A 94 -9.34 -7.46 -9.18
N ALA A 95 -8.78 -8.67 -9.22
CA ALA A 95 -9.51 -9.92 -9.08
C ALA A 95 -8.87 -10.76 -7.97
N ALA A 96 -9.69 -11.40 -7.13
CA ALA A 96 -9.24 -12.40 -6.18
C ALA A 96 -9.44 -13.80 -6.77
N VAL A 97 -8.54 -14.73 -6.44
CA VAL A 97 -8.66 -16.14 -6.81
C VAL A 97 -9.80 -16.80 -6.01
N LYS A 98 -10.52 -17.77 -6.57
CA LYS A 98 -11.51 -18.57 -5.82
C LYS A 98 -10.85 -19.55 -4.86
N VAL A 99 -11.52 -19.93 -3.78
CA VAL A 99 -11.04 -21.02 -2.88
C VAL A 99 -10.85 -22.35 -3.64
N GLU A 100 -11.71 -22.67 -4.60
CA GLU A 100 -11.57 -23.84 -5.49
C GLU A 100 -10.27 -23.79 -6.33
N GLN A 101 -9.96 -22.62 -6.87
CA GLN A 101 -8.78 -22.39 -7.70
C GLN A 101 -7.49 -22.33 -6.88
N HIS A 102 -7.57 -21.88 -5.61
CA HIS A 102 -6.43 -21.89 -4.69
C HIS A 102 -5.90 -23.32 -4.47
N LYS A 103 -6.79 -24.30 -4.25
CA LYS A 103 -6.40 -25.72 -4.13
C LYS A 103 -5.67 -26.24 -5.36
N LYS A 104 -6.18 -25.92 -6.56
CA LYS A 104 -5.50 -26.25 -7.83
C LYS A 104 -4.13 -25.56 -7.99
N LEU A 105 -3.89 -24.43 -7.31
CA LEU A 105 -2.59 -23.74 -7.29
C LEU A 105 -1.65 -24.34 -6.24
N GLU A 106 -2.14 -24.84 -5.10
CA GLU A 106 -1.37 -25.62 -4.14
C GLU A 106 -0.84 -26.91 -4.80
N ASP A 107 -1.67 -27.61 -5.60
CA ASP A 107 -1.27 -28.78 -6.39
C ASP A 107 -0.13 -28.45 -7.39
N LEU A 108 -0.17 -27.26 -8.02
CA LEU A 108 0.87 -26.79 -8.94
C LEU A 108 2.14 -26.32 -8.22
N GLU A 109 2.03 -25.79 -7.01
CA GLU A 109 3.18 -25.47 -6.16
C GLU A 109 3.90 -26.73 -5.69
N GLY A 110 3.17 -27.83 -5.46
CA GLY A 110 3.72 -29.18 -5.30
C GLY A 110 4.54 -29.69 -6.50
N LYS A 111 4.24 -29.19 -7.72
CA LYS A 111 5.02 -29.43 -8.94
C LYS A 111 6.18 -28.42 -9.14
N GLY A 112 6.39 -27.51 -8.18
CA GLY A 112 7.45 -26.49 -8.21
C GLY A 112 7.10 -25.21 -8.97
N LEU A 113 5.83 -25.00 -9.34
CA LEU A 113 5.38 -23.77 -10.01
C LEU A 113 4.82 -22.77 -8.98
N ALA A 114 5.51 -21.65 -8.79
CA ALA A 114 5.10 -20.64 -7.83
C ALA A 114 3.71 -20.05 -8.17
N GLN A 115 2.75 -20.15 -7.25
CA GLN A 115 1.34 -19.75 -7.47
C GLN A 115 1.21 -18.34 -8.07
N LYS A 116 2.05 -17.40 -7.62
CA LYS A 116 2.07 -16.00 -8.06
C LYS A 116 2.36 -15.83 -9.55
N ASP A 117 3.22 -16.67 -10.13
CA ASP A 117 3.59 -16.58 -11.54
C ASP A 117 2.47 -17.13 -12.43
N VAL A 118 1.77 -18.18 -11.96
CA VAL A 118 0.53 -18.69 -12.56
C VAL A 118 -0.55 -17.61 -12.57
N ILE A 119 -0.80 -16.99 -11.41
CA ILE A 119 -1.76 -15.87 -11.24
C ILE A 119 -1.37 -14.67 -12.13
N ALA A 120 -0.09 -14.33 -12.23
CA ALA A 120 0.39 -13.22 -13.06
C ALA A 120 0.36 -13.55 -14.57
N LEU A 121 0.43 -14.82 -14.96
CA LEU A 121 0.26 -15.27 -16.36
C LEU A 121 -1.22 -15.21 -16.74
N ALA A 122 -2.12 -15.78 -15.92
CA ALA A 122 -3.56 -15.68 -16.09
C ALA A 122 -4.03 -14.21 -16.11
N GLY A 123 -3.51 -13.38 -15.21
CA GLY A 123 -3.82 -11.94 -15.14
C GLY A 123 -3.40 -11.16 -16.39
N ARG A 124 -2.26 -11.49 -17.01
CA ARG A 124 -1.83 -10.89 -18.29
C ARG A 124 -2.77 -11.28 -19.44
N ARG A 125 -3.03 -12.58 -19.61
CA ARG A 125 -4.01 -13.09 -20.61
C ARG A 125 -5.39 -12.46 -20.43
N ALA A 126 -5.83 -12.29 -19.18
CA ALA A 126 -7.09 -11.63 -18.87
C ALA A 126 -7.10 -10.17 -19.35
N ILE A 127 -6.07 -9.36 -19.08
CA ILE A 127 -5.99 -7.97 -19.56
C ILE A 127 -6.02 -7.90 -21.10
N GLU A 128 -5.30 -8.80 -21.76
CA GLU A 128 -5.22 -8.87 -23.23
C GLU A 128 -6.59 -9.17 -23.85
N ARG A 129 -7.35 -10.12 -23.29
CA ARG A 129 -8.71 -10.48 -23.73
C ARG A 129 -9.83 -9.57 -23.22
N PHE A 130 -9.56 -8.73 -22.21
CA PHE A 130 -10.59 -7.95 -21.51
C PHE A 130 -10.98 -6.69 -22.29
N ASP A 131 -11.89 -6.83 -23.25
CA ASP A 131 -12.61 -5.70 -23.83
C ASP A 131 -13.89 -5.42 -23.03
N PRO A 132 -13.97 -4.27 -22.33
CA PRO A 132 -15.03 -4.00 -21.37
C PRO A 132 -16.32 -3.65 -22.10
N LYS A 133 -17.41 -4.34 -21.75
CA LYS A 133 -18.74 -4.12 -22.34
C LYS A 133 -19.44 -2.91 -21.71
N PRO A 134 -20.36 -2.24 -22.44
CA PRO A 134 -21.24 -1.22 -21.88
C PRO A 134 -22.36 -1.78 -20.99
N GLU A 135 -22.47 -3.11 -20.87
CA GLU A 135 -23.39 -3.81 -19.99
C GLU A 135 -22.79 -3.94 -18.59
N PHE A 136 -23.48 -3.47 -17.55
CA PHE A 136 -23.04 -3.74 -16.19
C PHE A 136 -23.18 -5.23 -15.88
N VAL A 137 -22.15 -5.80 -15.26
CA VAL A 137 -22.19 -7.15 -14.71
C VAL A 137 -21.83 -7.03 -13.24
N ASP A 138 -22.74 -7.47 -12.38
CA ASP A 138 -22.54 -7.47 -10.94
C ASP A 138 -21.30 -8.24 -10.51
N LYS A 139 -20.82 -7.95 -9.29
CA LYS A 139 -19.73 -8.72 -8.69
C LYS A 139 -20.25 -10.13 -8.42
N PRO A 140 -19.75 -11.19 -9.10
CA PRO A 140 -20.27 -12.54 -8.89
C PRO A 140 -20.11 -12.98 -7.44
N GLU A 141 -21.14 -13.61 -6.87
CA GLU A 141 -21.08 -14.20 -5.53
C GLU A 141 -20.29 -15.52 -5.61
N ALA A 142 -18.99 -15.41 -5.38
CA ALA A 142 -18.07 -16.54 -5.23
C ALA A 142 -17.22 -16.36 -3.97
N GLU A 143 -16.83 -17.48 -3.37
CA GLU A 143 -15.91 -17.52 -2.24
C GLU A 143 -14.50 -17.13 -2.71
N ARG A 144 -14.14 -15.87 -2.43
CA ARG A 144 -12.86 -15.27 -2.81
C ARG A 144 -11.83 -15.50 -1.72
N GLY A 145 -10.65 -15.98 -2.12
CA GLY A 145 -9.46 -16.01 -1.27
C GLY A 145 -8.97 -14.60 -0.91
N PRO A 146 -7.96 -14.48 -0.04
CA PRO A 146 -7.46 -13.20 0.42
C PRO A 146 -6.86 -12.39 -0.75
N MET A 147 -7.16 -11.09 -0.80
CA MET A 147 -6.70 -10.17 -1.85
C MET A 147 -5.16 -10.05 -1.95
N ARG A 148 -4.40 -10.62 -1.00
CA ARG A 148 -2.95 -10.77 -1.03
C ARG A 148 -2.47 -11.75 -2.13
N GLU A 149 -3.26 -12.77 -2.46
CA GLU A 149 -3.07 -13.63 -3.63
C GLU A 149 -3.90 -13.15 -4.84
N GLY A 150 -4.56 -12.00 -4.74
CA GLY A 150 -5.29 -11.40 -5.85
C GLY A 150 -4.36 -10.78 -6.89
N TYR A 151 -4.83 -10.76 -8.14
CA TYR A 151 -4.16 -10.03 -9.22
C TYR A 151 -4.62 -8.56 -9.26
N ARG A 152 -3.68 -7.64 -9.49
CA ARG A 152 -3.92 -6.20 -9.66
C ARG A 152 -3.18 -5.68 -10.90
N SER A 153 -3.86 -4.87 -11.70
CA SER A 153 -3.27 -4.11 -12.82
C SER A 153 -4.06 -2.82 -13.09
N SER A 154 -3.73 -2.09 -14.16
CA SER A 154 -4.57 -1.02 -14.72
C SER A 154 -4.80 -1.19 -16.23
N LYS A 155 -5.97 -0.75 -16.72
CA LYS A 155 -6.27 -0.64 -18.16
C LYS A 155 -6.94 0.71 -18.43
N ARG A 156 -6.67 1.31 -19.60
CA ARG A 156 -7.29 2.58 -20.03
C ARG A 156 -8.56 2.31 -20.83
N ILE A 157 -9.68 2.80 -20.30
CA ILE A 157 -11.05 2.52 -20.76
C ILE A 157 -11.74 3.86 -21.10
N ASP A 158 -12.70 3.87 -22.03
CA ASP A 158 -13.41 5.08 -22.41
C ASP A 158 -14.26 5.67 -21.27
N ALA A 159 -14.07 6.96 -20.98
CA ALA A 159 -14.83 7.69 -19.95
C ALA A 159 -16.34 7.72 -20.20
N ALA A 160 -16.77 7.89 -21.46
CA ALA A 160 -18.20 8.05 -21.77
C ALA A 160 -18.98 6.76 -21.54
N MET A 161 -18.37 5.59 -21.77
CA MET A 161 -18.93 4.29 -21.39
C MET A 161 -19.02 4.13 -19.87
N ILE A 162 -17.95 4.48 -19.12
CA ILE A 162 -17.93 4.36 -17.65
C ILE A 162 -18.98 5.28 -17.01
N ASP A 163 -19.14 6.51 -17.51
CA ASP A 163 -20.13 7.45 -17.00
C ASP A 163 -21.58 6.99 -17.28
N ARG A 164 -21.83 6.28 -18.39
CA ARG A 164 -23.13 5.64 -18.67
C ARG A 164 -23.42 4.53 -17.66
N LEU A 165 -22.47 3.62 -17.43
CA LEU A 165 -22.57 2.54 -16.44
C LEU A 165 -22.88 3.10 -15.04
N ARG A 166 -22.12 4.12 -14.61
CA ARG A 166 -22.36 4.83 -13.34
C ARG A 166 -23.77 5.39 -13.25
N ASN A 167 -24.22 6.14 -14.26
CA ASN A 167 -25.53 6.80 -14.22
C ASN A 167 -26.71 5.82 -14.19
N GLN A 168 -26.50 4.55 -14.58
CA GLN A 168 -27.51 3.48 -14.49
C GLN A 168 -27.50 2.78 -13.11
N GLN A 169 -26.32 2.47 -12.59
CA GLN A 169 -26.15 1.54 -11.45
C GLN A 169 -25.82 2.23 -10.12
N ASP A 170 -25.18 3.39 -10.18
CA ASP A 170 -24.69 4.14 -9.02
C ASP A 170 -24.92 5.65 -9.24
N PRO A 171 -26.20 6.10 -9.27
CA PRO A 171 -26.54 7.51 -9.44
C PRO A 171 -26.03 8.39 -8.28
N LEU A 172 -25.77 7.79 -7.11
CA LEU A 172 -25.18 8.44 -5.94
C LEU A 172 -23.64 8.50 -5.97
N ARG A 173 -23.00 7.79 -6.93
CA ARG A 173 -21.55 7.74 -7.15
C ARG A 173 -20.74 7.27 -5.93
N LEU A 174 -21.32 6.39 -5.11
CA LEU A 174 -20.70 5.82 -3.91
C LEU A 174 -19.57 4.83 -4.23
N SER A 175 -19.56 4.27 -5.44
CA SER A 175 -18.59 3.29 -5.92
C SER A 175 -17.52 3.92 -6.82
N SER A 176 -16.38 3.22 -6.98
CA SER A 176 -15.28 3.66 -7.85
C SER A 176 -15.47 3.18 -9.31
N ASP A 177 -14.79 3.82 -10.26
CA ASP A 177 -14.82 3.42 -11.69
C ASP A 177 -14.43 1.93 -11.86
N ALA A 178 -13.50 1.44 -11.02
CA ALA A 178 -13.11 0.03 -10.94
C ALA A 178 -14.26 -0.91 -10.55
N ALA A 179 -15.18 -0.48 -9.67
CA ALA A 179 -16.30 -1.32 -9.23
C ALA A 179 -17.29 -1.63 -10.37
N MET A 180 -17.43 -0.71 -11.33
CA MET A 180 -18.35 -0.85 -12.48
C MET A 180 -17.92 -1.94 -13.46
N VAL A 181 -16.62 -2.21 -13.58
CA VAL A 181 -16.07 -3.18 -14.56
C VAL A 181 -15.47 -4.42 -13.89
N ARG A 182 -15.39 -4.46 -12.56
CA ARG A 182 -14.81 -5.58 -11.80
C ARG A 182 -15.60 -6.88 -11.94
N GLY A 183 -16.92 -6.84 -12.06
CA GLY A 183 -17.72 -8.07 -12.28
C GLY A 183 -17.35 -8.77 -13.59
N GLN A 184 -17.31 -8.00 -14.69
CA GLN A 184 -16.81 -8.48 -15.99
C GLN A 184 -15.38 -9.03 -15.90
N PHE A 185 -14.47 -8.30 -15.21
CA PHE A 185 -13.06 -8.68 -15.11
C PHE A 185 -12.84 -9.94 -14.25
N GLU A 186 -13.54 -10.11 -13.12
CA GLU A 186 -13.38 -11.29 -12.27
C GLU A 186 -13.80 -12.58 -12.99
N ILE A 187 -14.89 -12.55 -13.76
CA ILE A 187 -15.37 -13.71 -14.54
C ILE A 187 -14.33 -14.11 -15.60
N LEU A 188 -13.82 -13.16 -16.38
CA LEU A 188 -12.81 -13.40 -17.42
C LEU A 188 -11.44 -13.78 -16.84
N PHE A 189 -11.07 -13.22 -15.69
CA PHE A 189 -9.86 -13.62 -14.97
C PHE A 189 -9.95 -15.08 -14.49
N TRP A 190 -11.09 -15.50 -13.94
CA TRP A 190 -11.27 -16.88 -13.49
C TRP A 190 -11.22 -17.89 -14.64
N SER A 191 -11.86 -17.63 -15.79
CA SER A 191 -11.77 -18.54 -16.93
C SER A 191 -10.33 -18.61 -17.47
N CYS A 192 -9.64 -17.48 -17.59
CA CYS A 192 -8.23 -17.45 -17.99
C CYS A 192 -7.30 -18.14 -16.97
N LEU A 193 -7.67 -18.20 -15.70
CA LEU A 193 -6.92 -18.89 -14.65
C LEU A 193 -7.11 -20.40 -14.75
N ASP A 194 -8.34 -20.89 -14.87
CA ASP A 194 -8.61 -22.31 -15.08
C ASP A 194 -7.97 -22.84 -16.37
N GLU A 195 -8.05 -22.12 -17.49
CA GLU A 195 -7.34 -22.44 -18.75
C GLU A 195 -5.81 -22.59 -18.53
N VAL A 196 -5.21 -21.68 -17.76
CA VAL A 196 -3.76 -21.71 -17.48
C VAL A 196 -3.39 -22.88 -16.57
N ILE A 197 -4.24 -23.23 -15.60
CA ILE A 197 -4.04 -24.39 -14.73
C ILE A 197 -4.14 -25.70 -15.53
N GLU A 198 -5.09 -25.82 -16.45
CA GLU A 198 -5.23 -26.97 -17.34
C GLU A 198 -4.04 -27.08 -18.30
N GLU A 199 -3.58 -25.96 -18.87
CA GLU A 199 -2.36 -25.91 -19.69
C GLU A 199 -1.09 -26.33 -18.94
N LEU A 200 -0.97 -26.02 -17.64
CA LEU A 200 0.20 -26.37 -16.83
C LEU A 200 0.13 -27.83 -16.37
N ASN A 201 -1.03 -28.30 -15.90
CA ASN A 201 -1.25 -29.72 -15.56
C ASN A 201 -1.16 -30.67 -16.76
N SER A 202 -1.25 -30.15 -18.00
CA SER A 202 -1.01 -30.92 -19.23
C SER A 202 0.47 -30.98 -19.64
N LYS A 203 1.36 -30.25 -18.94
CA LYS A 203 2.79 -30.12 -19.25
C LYS A 203 3.72 -30.61 -18.12
N TYR A 204 3.20 -30.72 -16.90
CA TYR A 204 3.89 -31.13 -15.67
C TYR A 204 2.97 -32.05 -14.85
#